data_AF-A0AAW1Y0D9-F1
#
_entry.id   AF-A0AAW1Y0D9-F1
#
_cell.length_a   1.000
_cell.length_b   1.000
_cell.length_c   1.000
_cell.angle_alpha   90.00
_cell.angle_beta   90.00
_cell.angle_gamma   90.00
#
_symmetry.space_group_name_H-M   'P 1'
#
loop_
_entity.id
_entity.type
_entity.pdbx_description
1 polymer ?
#
loop_
_entity_poly.entity_id
_entity_poly.type
_entity_poly.pdbx_seq_one_letter_code
_entity_poly.pdbx_strand_id
1 'polypeptide(L)' 'MEPVFATSQFCSNKCSNRCAVAAVQDRCLKYCGICCEECKCVPSGTYGNKHECPCYRDKKNKKGKPKCP' A
#
# COMPACT_ATOMS: atom_id res chain seq x y z
N MET A 1 -22.59 15.49 2.39
CA MET A 1 -21.15 15.40 2.03
C MET A 1 -20.70 13.99 2.34
N GLU A 2 -21.12 13.02 1.53
CA GLU A 2 -20.54 12.53 0.25
C GLU A 2 -19.52 11.39 0.48
N PRO A 3 -19.74 10.20 -0.12
CA PRO A 3 -19.05 8.96 0.26
C PRO A 3 -17.74 8.84 -0.53
N VAL A 4 -16.63 9.20 0.10
CA VAL A 4 -15.31 8.85 -0.44
C VAL A 4 -15.12 7.35 -0.30
N PHE A 5 -14.72 6.68 -1.37
CA PHE A 5 -14.22 5.31 -1.35
C PHE A 5 -13.39 5.11 -0.08
N ALA A 6 -13.92 4.36 0.87
CA ALA A 6 -13.41 4.32 2.23
C ALA A 6 -12.13 3.48 2.28
N THR A 7 -11.07 3.90 1.60
CA THR A 7 -9.72 3.53 2.01
C THR A 7 -9.63 4.02 3.44
N SER A 8 -9.56 3.09 4.40
CA SER A 8 -9.51 3.46 5.81
C SER A 8 -8.52 4.61 6.00
N GLN A 9 -8.86 5.61 6.83
CA GLN A 9 -7.97 6.76 7.07
C GLN A 9 -6.56 6.30 7.48
N PHE A 10 -6.48 5.12 8.11
CA PHE A 10 -5.25 4.36 8.34
C PHE A 10 -4.47 4.05 7.05
N CYS A 11 -5.11 3.41 6.06
CA CYS A 11 -4.50 3.11 4.77
C CYS A 11 -4.06 4.38 4.04
N SER A 12 -4.88 5.43 3.99
CA SER A 12 -4.50 6.68 3.34
C SER A 12 -3.24 7.30 3.97
N ASN A 13 -3.19 7.45 5.29
CA ASN A 13 -2.02 8.02 5.96
C ASN A 13 -0.77 7.16 5.83
N LYS A 14 -0.91 5.84 5.98
CA LYS A 14 0.22 4.92 5.84
C LYS A 14 0.74 4.88 4.41
N CYS A 15 -0.14 4.83 3.42
CA CYS A 15 0.24 4.80 2.01
C CYS A 15 0.86 6.13 1.55
N SER A 16 0.38 7.27 2.05
CA SER A 16 1.03 8.56 1.80
C SER A 16 2.48 8.58 2.29
N ASN A 17 2.73 8.09 3.51
CA ASN A 17 4.10 7.96 4.01
C ASN A 17 4.93 6.97 3.18
N ARG A 18 4.33 5.84 2.81
CA ARG A 18 5.02 4.79 2.06
C ARG A 18 5.42 5.25 0.65
N CYS A 19 4.58 6.07 0.04
CA CYS A 19 4.74 6.56 -1.32
C CYS A 19 5.43 7.93 -1.40
N ALA A 20 5.87 8.50 -0.27
CA ALA A 20 6.38 9.88 -0.21
C ALA A 20 7.55 10.15 -1.20
N VAL A 21 8.43 9.16 -1.41
CA VAL A 21 9.58 9.26 -2.34
C VAL A 21 9.40 8.41 -3.61
N ALA A 22 8.20 7.90 -3.85
CA ALA A 22 7.93 7.10 -5.05
C ALA A 22 7.97 7.98 -6.30
N ALA A 23 8.70 7.53 -7.33
CA ALA A 23 8.78 8.25 -8.61
C ALA A 23 7.42 8.44 -9.30
N VAL A 24 6.45 7.55 -9.03
CA VAL A 24 5.07 7.64 -9.52
C VAL A 24 4.12 7.50 -8.35
N GLN A 25 3.79 8.62 -7.71
CA GLN A 25 2.96 8.66 -6.49
C GLN A 25 1.57 8.06 -6.72
N ASP A 26 0.85 8.45 -7.77
CA ASP A 26 -0.52 7.94 -8.04
C ASP A 26 -0.56 6.42 -8.13
N ARG A 27 0.43 5.84 -8.82
CA ARG A 27 0.55 4.38 -8.98
C ARG A 27 0.85 3.73 -7.63
N CYS A 28 1.77 4.30 -6.86
CA CYS A 28 2.12 3.78 -5.54
C CYS A 28 0.92 3.81 -4.59
N LEU A 29 0.22 4.95 -4.47
CA LEU A 29 -0.94 5.11 -3.61
C LEU A 29 -2.05 4.12 -3.99
N LYS A 30 -2.31 3.94 -5.28
CA LYS A 30 -3.31 2.98 -5.77
C LYS A 30 -3.00 1.54 -5.35
N TYR A 31 -1.78 1.06 -5.57
CA TYR A 31 -1.43 -0.31 -5.20
C TYR A 31 -1.28 -0.49 -3.68
N CYS A 32 -0.74 0.51 -2.99
CA CYS A 32 -0.65 0.49 -1.54
C CYS A 32 -2.05 0.42 -0.91
N GLY A 33 -3.01 1.23 -1.39
CA GLY A 33 -4.39 1.21 -0.91
C GLY A 33 -5.04 -0.17 -1.08
N ILE A 34 -4.91 -0.78 -2.26
CA ILE A 34 -5.44 -2.14 -2.52
C ILE A 34 -4.82 -3.16 -1.56
N CYS A 35 -3.50 -3.11 -1.37
CA CYS A 35 -2.81 -4.04 -0.48
C CYS A 35 -3.11 -3.78 0.99
N CYS A 36 -3.32 -2.53 1.38
CA CYS A 36 -3.71 -2.14 2.72
C CYS A 36 -5.14 -2.57 3.02
N GLU A 37 -6.07 -2.45 2.08
CA GLU A 37 -7.45 -2.93 2.27
C GLU A 37 -7.50 -4.46 2.43
N GLU A 38 -6.71 -5.19 1.63
CA GLU A 38 -6.63 -6.66 1.73
C GLU A 38 -5.90 -7.15 3.00
N CYS A 39 -4.78 -6.51 3.35
CA CYS A 39 -3.89 -6.98 4.42
C CYS A 39 -4.04 -6.22 5.74
N LYS A 40 -4.77 -5.09 5.74
CA LYS A 40 -4.93 -4.15 6.87
C LYS A 40 -3.61 -3.73 7.50
N CYS A 41 -2.53 -3.72 6.72
CA CYS A 41 -1.16 -3.52 7.16
C CYS A 41 -0.36 -2.83 6.06
N VAL A 42 0.43 -1.83 6.43
CA VAL A 42 1.37 -1.14 5.54
C VAL A 42 2.71 -1.03 6.26
N PRO A 43 3.81 -1.50 5.65
CA PRO A 43 5.13 -1.47 6.26
C PRO A 43 5.66 -0.04 6.42
N SER A 44 6.49 0.15 7.44
CA SER A 44 7.04 1.44 7.83
C SER A 44 8.18 1.90 6.91
N GLY A 45 8.40 3.21 6.83
CA GLY A 45 9.37 3.82 5.91
C GLY A 45 8.85 3.89 4.48
N THR A 46 9.71 4.30 3.54
CA THR A 46 9.36 4.48 2.11
C THR A 46 9.82 3.32 1.22
N TYR A 47 10.79 2.53 1.69
CA TYR A 47 11.36 1.38 1.00
C TYR A 47 11.65 0.27 2.01
N GLY A 48 11.71 -1.00 1.58
CA GLY A 48 12.08 -2.13 2.46
C GLY A 48 10.97 -2.54 3.46
N ASN A 49 11.32 -3.04 4.64
CA ASN A 49 10.41 -3.34 5.78
C ASN A 49 9.18 -4.21 5.51
N LYS A 50 9.12 -4.88 4.35
CA LYS A 50 7.98 -5.75 3.99
C LYS A 50 7.82 -6.93 4.96
N HIS A 51 8.83 -7.23 5.78
CA HIS A 51 8.76 -8.24 6.84
C HIS A 51 7.78 -7.87 7.97
N GLU A 52 7.51 -6.58 8.19
CA GLU A 52 6.51 -6.12 9.18
C GLU A 52 5.08 -6.56 8.80
N CYS A 53 4.81 -6.67 7.50
CA CYS A 53 3.51 -7.04 6.95
C CYS A 53 3.65 -8.22 5.97
N PRO A 54 3.63 -9.48 6.45
CA PRO A 54 3.80 -10.67 5.61
C PRO A 54 2.79 -10.73 4.46
N CYS A 55 1.51 -10.43 4.73
CA CYS A 55 0.48 -10.38 3.69
C CYS A 55 0.81 -9.37 2.58
N TYR A 56 1.30 -8.18 2.96
CA TYR A 56 1.65 -7.12 2.02
C TYR A 56 2.87 -7.50 1.17
N ARG A 57 3.85 -8.19 1.77
CA ARG A 57 5.02 -8.76 1.07
C ARG A 57 4.63 -9.84 0.08
N ASP A 58 3.78 -10.76 0.51
CA ASP A 58 3.48 -12.00 -0.23
C ASP A 58 2.41 -11.78 -1.31
N LYS A 59 1.77 -10.59 -1.33
CA LYS A 59 0.86 -10.19 -2.40
C LYS A 59 1.58 -10.06 -3.74
N LYS A 60 1.26 -10.99 -4.63
CA LYS A 60 1.73 -11.03 -6.01
C LYS A 60 0.61 -10.69 -6.99
N ASN A 61 0.98 -10.14 -8.14
CA ASN A 61 0.08 -10.01 -9.27
C ASN A 61 -0.05 -11.35 -10.00
N LYS A 62 -0.94 -11.44 -11.00
CA LYS A 62 -1.13 -12.64 -11.83
C LYS A 62 0.14 -13.11 -12.58
N LYS A 63 1.19 -12.27 -12.64
CA LYS A 63 2.49 -12.57 -13.27
C LYS A 63 3.55 -13.01 -12.24
N GLY A 64 3.17 -13.24 -10.98
CA GLY A 64 4.08 -13.66 -9.91
C GLY A 64 5.00 -12.55 -9.36
N LYS A 65 4.87 -11.32 -9.85
CA LYS A 65 5.67 -10.18 -9.37
C LYS A 65 5.00 -9.53 -8.15
N PRO A 66 5.76 -8.94 -7.21
CA PRO A 66 5.20 -8.23 -6.06
C PRO A 66 4.21 -7.15 -6.52
N LYS A 67 2.98 -7.18 -5.99
CA LYS A 67 1.90 -6.24 -6.32
C LYS A 67 2.05 -4.94 -5.54
N CYS A 68 2.51 -5.03 -4.29
CA CYS A 68 2.48 -3.93 -3.33
C CYS A 68 3.82 -3.18 -3.31
N PRO A 69 3.80 -1.83 -3.28
CA PRO A 69 5.01 -1.00 -3.30
C PRO A 69 5.90 -1.23 -2.07
#